data_AF-A0A8T3N2E0-F1
#
_entry.id   AF-A0A8T3N2E0-F1
#
_cell.length_a   1.000
_cell.length_b   1.000
_cell.length_c   1.000
_cell.angle_alpha   90.00
_cell.angle_beta   90.00
_cell.angle_gamma   90.00
#
_symmetry.space_group_name_H-M   'P 1'
#
loop_
_entity.id
_entity.type
_entity.pdbx_description
1 polymer ?
#
loop_
_entity_poly.entity_id
_entity_poly.type
_entity_poly.pdbx_seq_one_letter_code
_entity_poly.pdbx_strand_id
1 'polypeptide(L)'
;MSRITAAILGVLVIGLSGACGDSTTQLPLRKDCITKISLDWSSIVSKSTKEEIIDNIADATMFSGARGGPDLHPNLAVQGENRELLYMQFPKNCEYRVQNAHELLGYVKQVVAQSPAFHVSRNTVKPGAATIDVWGPHWRDEPDYAW
;
A
#
# COMPACT_ATOMS: atom_id res chain seq x y z
N MET A 1 -42.10 -54.36 -39.55
CA MET A 1 -40.90 -54.71 -38.76
C MET A 1 -39.85 -53.61 -38.95
N SER A 2 -39.32 -53.16 -37.82
CA SER A 2 -38.28 -52.15 -37.51
C SER A 2 -37.69 -51.23 -38.58
N ARG A 3 -37.84 -49.93 -38.34
CA ARG A 3 -36.96 -48.86 -38.83
C ARG A 3 -35.67 -48.87 -38.00
N ILE A 4 -34.51 -49.01 -38.65
CA ILE A 4 -33.20 -48.86 -38.02
C ILE A 4 -32.84 -47.37 -38.07
N THR A 5 -33.00 -46.69 -36.94
CA THR A 5 -32.56 -45.31 -36.73
C THR A 5 -31.06 -45.34 -36.43
N ALA A 6 -30.22 -45.01 -37.41
CA ALA A 6 -28.79 -44.82 -37.19
C ALA A 6 -28.57 -43.40 -36.65
N ALA A 7 -28.45 -43.26 -35.33
CA ALA A 7 -28.01 -42.03 -34.69
C ALA A 7 -26.48 -41.98 -34.75
N ILE A 8 -25.93 -41.14 -35.64
CA ILE A 8 -24.50 -40.87 -35.73
C ILE A 8 -24.13 -39.95 -34.57
N LEU A 9 -23.42 -40.49 -33.58
CA LEU A 9 -22.82 -39.76 -32.47
C LEU A 9 -21.68 -38.88 -33.01
N GLY A 10 -21.95 -37.59 -33.21
CA GLY A 10 -20.91 -36.59 -33.46
C GLY A 10 -20.28 -36.17 -32.15
N VAL A 11 -19.11 -36.74 -31.82
CA VAL A 11 -18.27 -36.27 -30.70
C VAL A 11 -17.64 -34.95 -31.12
N LEU A 12 -18.24 -33.84 -30.68
CA LEU A 12 -17.67 -32.51 -30.80
C LEU A 12 -16.52 -32.40 -29.77
N VAL A 13 -15.29 -32.68 -30.20
CA VAL A 13 -14.08 -32.38 -29.42
C VAL A 13 -13.92 -30.86 -29.40
N ILE A 14 -14.51 -30.23 -28.40
CA ILE A 14 -14.25 -28.82 -28.09
C ILE A 14 -12.81 -28.80 -27.55
N GLY A 15 -11.88 -28.46 -28.44
CA GLY A 15 -10.51 -28.15 -28.09
C GLY A 15 -10.53 -27.02 -27.07
N LEU A 16 -10.29 -27.37 -25.81
CA LEU A 16 -9.85 -26.44 -24.78
C LEU A 16 -8.46 -25.96 -25.20
N SER A 17 -8.41 -25.00 -26.12
CA SER A 17 -7.25 -24.15 -26.32
C SER A 17 -7.07 -23.39 -25.01
N GLY A 18 -6.24 -23.96 -24.14
CA GLY A 18 -5.72 -23.31 -22.95
C GLY A 18 -5.05 -22.03 -23.39
N ALA A 19 -5.77 -20.92 -23.28
CA ALA A 19 -5.15 -19.62 -23.14
C ALA A 19 -4.49 -19.62 -21.75
N CYS A 20 -3.30 -20.21 -21.67
CA CYS A 20 -2.29 -19.78 -20.72
C CYS A 20 -1.87 -18.38 -21.16
N GLY A 21 -2.75 -17.40 -20.96
CA GLY A 21 -2.36 -16.01 -20.96
C GLY A 21 -1.51 -15.85 -19.73
N ASP A 22 -0.18 -15.80 -19.92
CA ASP A 22 0.74 -15.24 -18.95
C ASP A 22 0.24 -13.82 -18.64
N SER A 23 -0.60 -13.69 -17.61
CA SER A 23 -0.82 -12.42 -16.95
C SER A 23 0.49 -12.11 -16.26
N THR A 24 1.44 -11.55 -17.01
CA THR A 24 2.54 -10.79 -16.43
C THR A 24 1.88 -9.65 -15.67
N THR A 25 1.60 -9.88 -14.39
CA THR A 25 0.96 -8.91 -13.51
C THR A 25 1.88 -7.70 -13.44
N GLN A 26 1.60 -6.71 -14.28
CA GLN A 26 2.43 -5.54 -14.44
C GLN A 26 2.51 -4.83 -13.07
N LEU A 27 3.72 -4.66 -12.53
CA LEU A 27 3.96 -4.06 -11.21
C LEU A 27 3.18 -2.75 -11.05
N PRO A 28 2.54 -2.46 -9.91
CA PRO A 28 1.74 -1.24 -9.74
C PRO A 28 2.58 0.03 -9.95
N LEU A 29 1.92 1.14 -10.30
CA LEU A 29 2.60 2.44 -10.34
C LEU A 29 2.99 2.84 -8.92
N ARG A 30 4.18 3.42 -8.75
CA ARG A 30 4.71 3.84 -7.45
C ARG A 30 3.74 4.77 -6.71
N LYS A 31 3.12 5.71 -7.43
CA LYS A 31 2.09 6.63 -6.91
C LYS A 31 0.87 5.94 -6.29
N ASP A 32 0.55 4.73 -6.76
CA ASP A 32 -0.60 3.94 -6.30
C ASP A 32 -0.28 3.09 -5.07
N CYS A 33 0.97 3.10 -4.62
CA CYS A 33 1.42 2.39 -3.43
C CYS A 33 1.77 3.32 -2.26
N ILE A 34 1.57 4.64 -2.45
CA ILE A 34 1.80 5.67 -1.42
C ILE A 34 0.47 6.06 -0.78
N THR A 35 0.47 6.13 0.54
CA THR A 35 -0.62 6.70 1.35
C THR A 35 -0.12 7.95 2.05
N LYS A 36 -0.90 9.04 1.97
CA LYS A 36 -0.70 10.25 2.79
C LYS A 36 -1.53 10.15 4.06
N ILE A 37 -0.91 10.46 5.19
CA ILE A 37 -1.53 10.56 6.51
C ILE A 37 -1.32 11.97 7.04
N SER A 38 -2.40 12.62 7.46
CA SER A 38 -2.34 13.90 8.17
C SER A 38 -2.36 13.64 9.67
N LEU A 39 -1.38 14.18 10.39
CA LEU A 39 -1.23 14.09 11.85
C LEU A 39 -1.78 15.37 12.49
N ASP A 40 -2.63 15.20 13.50
CA ASP A 40 -3.19 16.29 14.28
C ASP A 40 -2.37 16.51 15.56
N TRP A 41 -1.63 17.61 15.56
CA TRP A 41 -0.78 18.02 16.68
C TRP A 41 -1.47 18.96 17.67
N SER A 42 -2.79 19.18 17.57
CA SER A 42 -3.51 20.16 18.41
C SER A 42 -3.38 19.93 19.91
N SER A 43 -3.18 18.67 20.34
CA SER A 43 -2.96 18.30 21.74
C SER A 43 -1.49 18.36 22.19
N ILE A 44 -0.54 18.60 21.28
CA ILE A 44 0.91 18.54 21.53
C ILE A 44 1.55 19.87 21.15
N VAL A 45 1.99 20.61 22.16
CA VAL A 45 2.49 21.98 21.98
C VAL A 45 4.01 22.02 21.78
N SER A 46 4.76 21.13 22.43
CA SER A 46 6.23 21.15 22.39
C SER A 46 6.80 20.52 21.12
N LYS A 47 7.74 21.22 20.46
CA LYS A 47 8.47 20.70 19.29
C LYS A 47 9.28 19.44 19.62
N SER A 48 9.99 19.42 20.74
CA SER A 48 10.82 18.27 21.13
C SER A 48 9.97 17.01 21.35
N THR A 49 8.80 17.17 21.96
CA THR A 49 7.85 16.08 22.16
C THR A 49 7.30 15.56 20.83
N LYS A 50 7.05 16.45 19.84
CA LYS A 50 6.66 15.99 18.50
C LYS A 50 7.75 15.16 17.83
N GLU A 51 9.01 15.58 17.93
CA GLU A 51 10.14 14.85 17.35
C GLU A 51 10.28 13.47 17.99
N GLU A 52 10.22 13.38 19.32
CA GLU A 52 10.25 12.09 20.03
C GLU A 52 9.08 11.18 19.61
N ILE A 53 7.87 11.72 19.50
CA ILE A 53 6.70 10.95 19.06
C ILE A 53 6.88 10.47 17.61
N ILE A 54 7.42 11.31 16.71
CA ILE A 54 7.69 10.92 15.33
C ILE A 54 8.70 9.77 15.26
N ASP A 55 9.78 9.85 16.04
CA ASP A 55 10.79 8.80 16.09
C ASP A 55 10.18 7.48 16.62
N ASN A 56 9.34 7.57 17.65
CA ASN A 56 8.61 6.42 18.19
C ASN A 56 7.61 5.83 17.19
N ILE A 57 6.91 6.66 16.40
CA ILE A 57 6.02 6.21 15.32
C ILE A 57 6.84 5.46 14.26
N ALA A 58 7.99 6.00 13.85
CA ALA A 58 8.85 5.39 12.84
C ALA A 58 9.40 4.04 13.32
N ASP A 59 9.91 3.98 14.55
CA ASP A 59 10.39 2.75 15.18
C ASP A 59 9.29 1.69 15.34
N ALA A 60 8.12 2.09 15.85
CA ALA A 60 6.98 1.19 16.01
C ALA A 60 6.50 0.63 14.66
N THR A 61 6.49 1.43 13.60
CA THR A 61 6.09 1.00 12.26
C THR A 61 7.13 0.10 11.61
N MET A 62 8.43 0.38 11.80
CA MET A 62 9.51 -0.40 11.20
C MET A 62 9.65 -1.78 11.84
N PHE A 63 9.42 -1.90 13.15
CA PHE A 63 9.57 -3.13 13.91
C PHE A 63 8.25 -3.76 14.37
N SER A 64 7.10 -3.36 13.80
CA SER A 64 5.78 -3.85 14.21
C SER A 64 5.69 -5.38 14.18
N GLY A 65 6.10 -6.03 13.09
CA GLY A 65 6.06 -7.50 12.98
C GLY A 65 6.91 -8.20 14.04
N ALA A 66 8.12 -7.70 14.31
CA ALA A 66 9.02 -8.26 15.32
C ALA A 66 8.50 -8.08 16.76
N ARG A 67 7.61 -7.11 16.98
CA ARG A 67 7.02 -6.77 18.29
C ARG A 67 5.58 -7.26 18.46
N GLY A 68 5.11 -8.16 17.58
CA GLY A 68 3.78 -8.76 17.66
C GLY A 68 2.65 -7.91 17.07
N GLY A 69 2.98 -6.85 16.34
CA GLY A 69 2.07 -6.08 15.50
C GLY A 69 2.03 -6.56 14.05
N PRO A 70 1.43 -5.77 13.13
CA PRO A 70 1.31 -6.11 11.71
C PRO A 70 2.66 -6.19 10.99
N ASP A 71 2.85 -7.18 10.13
CA ASP A 71 4.06 -7.36 9.31
C ASP A 71 3.92 -6.69 7.92
N LEU A 72 4.02 -5.35 7.88
CA LEU A 72 3.69 -4.55 6.71
C LEU A 72 4.84 -3.65 6.19
N HIS A 73 5.91 -3.49 6.96
CA HIS A 73 7.19 -2.80 6.65
C HIS A 73 7.17 -1.78 5.48
N PRO A 74 6.44 -0.64 5.62
CA PRO A 74 6.46 0.41 4.60
C PRO A 74 7.74 1.24 4.68
N ASN A 75 8.09 1.89 3.57
CA ASN A 75 9.00 3.04 3.63
C ASN A 75 8.25 4.25 4.17
N LEU A 76 8.92 5.09 4.96
CA LEU A 76 8.33 6.22 5.66
C LEU A 76 9.02 7.53 5.31
N ALA A 77 8.23 8.60 5.19
CA ALA A 77 8.73 9.96 5.12
C ALA A 77 7.81 10.90 5.91
N VAL A 78 8.41 11.82 6.69
CA VAL A 78 7.67 12.85 7.43
C VAL A 78 8.00 14.22 6.86
N GLN A 79 6.97 14.96 6.47
CA GLN A 79 7.01 16.20 5.72
C GLN A 79 6.08 17.25 6.34
N GLY A 80 6.10 18.45 5.78
CA GLY A 80 5.33 19.61 6.29
C GLY A 80 6.14 20.42 7.29
N GLU A 81 5.88 21.74 7.34
CA GLU A 81 6.62 22.66 8.22
C GLU A 81 6.47 22.28 9.70
N ASN A 82 5.29 21.75 10.07
CA ASN A 82 4.98 21.29 11.41
C ASN A 82 5.02 19.76 11.53
N ARG A 83 5.66 19.06 10.58
CA ARG A 83 5.74 17.60 10.51
C ARG A 83 4.35 16.95 10.54
N GLU A 84 3.35 17.59 9.94
CA GLU A 84 1.95 17.18 9.96
C GLU A 84 1.60 16.16 8.88
N LEU A 85 2.54 15.82 7.98
CA LEU A 85 2.32 14.88 6.89
C LEU A 85 3.25 13.67 7.04
N LEU A 86 2.66 12.49 7.20
CA LEU A 86 3.35 11.20 7.15
C LEU A 86 2.99 10.50 5.84
N TYR A 87 4.00 10.01 5.12
CA TYR A 87 3.83 9.23 3.91
C TYR A 87 4.31 7.80 4.17
N MET A 88 3.50 6.84 3.77
CA MET A 88 3.84 5.41 3.80
C MET A 88 3.82 4.85 2.38
N GLN A 89 4.88 4.16 1.98
CA GLN A 89 4.96 3.48 0.68
C GLN A 89 5.15 1.98 0.86
N PHE A 90 4.17 1.20 0.44
CA PHE A 90 4.12 -0.24 0.68
C PHE A 90 4.74 -1.04 -0.48
N PRO A 91 5.77 -1.88 -0.24
CA PRO A 91 6.42 -2.68 -1.29
C PRO A 91 5.62 -3.93 -1.68
N LYS A 92 4.63 -4.32 -0.88
CA LYS A 92 3.77 -5.49 -1.09
C LYS A 92 2.32 -5.11 -0.77
N ASN A 93 1.37 -5.81 -1.40
CA ASN A 93 -0.07 -5.67 -1.12
C ASN A 93 -0.55 -4.20 -1.15
N CYS A 94 -0.01 -3.40 -2.08
CA CYS A 94 -0.17 -1.95 -2.08
C CYS A 94 -1.58 -1.51 -2.53
N GLU A 95 -2.33 -2.39 -3.16
CA GLU A 95 -3.77 -2.27 -3.39
C GLU A 95 -4.55 -2.10 -2.07
N TYR A 96 -4.01 -2.59 -0.96
CA TYR A 96 -4.55 -2.43 0.40
C TYR A 96 -3.88 -1.31 1.20
N ARG A 97 -3.10 -0.41 0.58
CA ARG A 97 -2.30 0.64 1.27
C ARG A 97 -3.05 1.46 2.31
N VAL A 98 -4.33 1.75 2.11
CA VAL A 98 -5.14 2.54 3.06
C VAL A 98 -5.48 1.69 4.28
N GLN A 99 -5.88 0.44 4.06
CA GLN A 99 -6.17 -0.51 5.13
C GLN A 99 -4.90 -0.84 5.92
N ASN A 100 -3.79 -1.12 5.24
CA ASN A 100 -2.49 -1.40 5.84
C ASN A 100 -2.01 -0.22 6.70
N ALA A 101 -2.19 1.02 6.23
CA ALA A 101 -1.87 2.21 7.01
C ALA A 101 -2.75 2.33 8.27
N HIS A 102 -4.05 2.04 8.18
CA HIS A 102 -4.93 2.01 9.36
C HIS A 102 -4.53 0.93 10.36
N GLU A 103 -4.14 -0.25 9.88
CA GLU A 103 -3.71 -1.37 10.72
C GLU A 103 -2.43 -1.02 11.48
N LEU A 104 -1.41 -0.52 10.78
CA LEU A 104 -0.16 -0.06 11.38
C LEU A 104 -0.39 1.09 12.37
N LEU A 105 -1.15 2.12 11.98
CA LEU A 105 -1.42 3.25 12.86
C LEU A 105 -2.30 2.88 14.06
N GLY A 106 -3.14 1.85 13.92
CA GLY A 106 -3.87 1.25 15.03
C GLY A 106 -2.92 0.63 16.06
N TYR A 107 -1.92 -0.13 15.59
CA TYR A 107 -0.85 -0.65 16.46
C TYR A 107 -0.01 0.47 17.07
N VAL A 108 0.43 1.45 16.28
CA VAL A 108 1.19 2.62 16.77
C VAL A 108 0.46 3.33 17.90
N LYS A 109 -0.86 3.55 17.76
CA LYS A 109 -1.67 4.19 18.81
C LYS A 109 -1.71 3.39 20.12
N GLN A 110 -1.53 2.08 20.07
CA GLN A 110 -1.49 1.22 21.26
C GLN A 110 -0.14 1.30 21.98
N VAL A 111 0.96 1.43 21.24
CA VAL A 111 2.33 1.31 21.78
C VAL A 111 3.07 2.63 21.95
N VAL A 112 2.68 3.68 21.21
CA VAL A 112 3.27 5.02 21.31
C VAL A 112 2.40 5.90 22.19
N ALA A 113 2.93 6.26 23.35
CA ALA A 113 2.27 7.18 24.27
C ALA A 113 2.01 8.53 23.58
N GLN A 114 0.82 9.08 23.80
CA GLN A 114 0.41 10.38 23.23
C GLN A 114 0.46 10.44 21.69
N SER A 115 0.33 9.31 20.98
CA SER A 115 0.20 9.32 19.52
C SER A 115 -0.87 10.33 19.07
N PRO A 116 -0.59 11.22 18.10
CA PRO A 116 -1.55 12.19 17.61
C PRO A 116 -2.75 11.50 16.97
N ALA A 117 -3.87 12.21 16.90
CA ALA A 117 -4.96 11.79 16.02
C ALA A 117 -4.48 11.86 14.56
N PHE A 118 -5.08 11.06 13.69
CA PHE A 118 -4.64 10.97 12.29
C PHE A 118 -5.79 10.79 11.31
N HIS A 119 -5.56 11.21 10.07
CA HIS A 119 -6.46 10.99 8.95
C HIS A 119 -5.71 10.38 7.77
N VAL A 120 -6.14 9.20 7.32
CA VAL A 120 -5.55 8.49 6.19
C VAL A 120 -6.28 8.90 4.90
N SER A 121 -5.56 9.49 3.96
CA SER A 121 -6.11 9.90 2.67
C SER A 121 -6.26 8.71 1.73
N ARG A 122 -7.33 8.73 0.90
CA ARG A 122 -7.54 7.76 -0.20
C ARG A 122 -6.98 8.26 -1.53
N ASN A 123 -6.52 9.49 -1.60
CA ASN A 123 -6.07 10.11 -2.84
C ASN A 123 -4.73 9.52 -3.27
N THR A 124 -4.52 9.42 -4.58
CA THR A 124 -3.21 9.09 -5.16
C THR A 124 -2.20 10.20 -4.83
N VAL A 125 -0.97 9.81 -4.50
CA VAL A 125 0.10 10.72 -4.12
C VAL A 125 1.20 10.64 -5.18
N LYS A 126 1.61 11.79 -5.71
CA LYS A 126 2.78 11.86 -6.60
C LYS A 126 4.06 11.63 -5.78
N PRO A 127 4.92 10.66 -6.14
CA PRO A 127 6.23 10.49 -5.51
C PRO A 127 7.14 11.71 -5.76
N GLY A 128 8.07 11.98 -4.84
CA GLY A 128 9.07 13.03 -5.00
C GLY A 128 9.52 13.66 -3.68
N ALA A 129 10.35 14.69 -3.78
CA ALA A 129 11.04 15.32 -2.63
C ALA A 129 10.09 15.87 -1.55
N ALA A 130 8.89 16.34 -1.94
CA ALA A 130 7.87 16.83 -1.01
C ALA A 130 7.00 15.71 -0.39
N THR A 131 7.18 14.46 -0.84
CA THR A 131 6.44 13.28 -0.37
C THR A 131 7.43 12.20 0.02
N ILE A 132 7.47 11.09 -0.72
CA ILE A 132 8.44 10.01 -0.59
C ILE A 132 9.09 9.77 -1.95
N ASP A 133 10.43 9.73 -1.96
CA ASP A 133 11.25 9.57 -3.15
C ASP A 133 12.07 8.27 -3.10
N VAL A 134 11.42 7.18 -2.71
CA VAL A 134 12.05 5.85 -2.67
C VAL A 134 11.80 5.14 -3.99
N TRP A 135 12.88 4.58 -4.55
CA TRP A 135 12.89 3.80 -5.78
C TRP A 135 13.18 2.33 -5.47
N GLY A 136 12.71 1.41 -6.31
CA GLY A 136 12.97 -0.02 -6.09
C GLY A 136 12.18 -0.94 -7.02
N PRO A 137 12.44 -2.27 -6.95
CA PRO A 137 11.90 -3.25 -7.89
C PRO A 137 10.42 -3.60 -7.66
N HIS A 138 9.78 -3.01 -6.65
CA HIS A 138 8.41 -3.32 -6.25
C HIS A 138 7.35 -2.56 -7.05
N TRP A 139 7.77 -1.52 -7.77
CA TRP A 139 6.88 -0.60 -8.47
C TRP A 139 7.47 -0.21 -9.81
N ARG A 140 6.61 0.29 -10.69
CA ARG A 140 7.03 1.03 -11.88
C ARG A 140 6.75 2.52 -11.67
N ASP A 141 7.55 3.38 -12.27
CA ASP A 141 7.23 4.80 -12.34
C ASP A 141 6.28 5.08 -13.49
N GLU A 142 5.60 6.23 -13.44
CA GLU A 142 4.88 6.69 -14.62
C GLU A 142 5.89 6.90 -15.75
N PRO A 143 5.55 6.51 -16.99
CA PRO A 143 6.35 6.93 -18.13
C PRO A 143 6.36 8.45 -18.15
N ASP A 144 7.55 9.05 -18.18
CA ASP A 144 7.73 10.48 -18.39
C ASP A 144 7.19 10.83 -19.78
N TYR A 145 5.89 11.13 -19.89
CA TYR A 145 5.35 11.82 -21.04
C TYR A 145 5.74 13.29 -20.89
N ALA A 146 6.96 13.59 -21.34
CA ALA A 146 7.40 14.96 -21.56
C ALA A 146 6.45 15.60 -22.58
N TRP A 147 5.68 16.60 -22.14
CA TRP A 147 4.99 17.55 -23.00
C TRP A 147 5.66 18.91 -22.82
#